data_AF-A0A7X4AKU7-F1
#
_entry.id   AF-A0A7X4AKU7-F1
#
_cell.length_a   1.000
_cell.length_b   1.000
_cell.length_c   1.000
_cell.angle_alpha   90.00
_cell.angle_beta   90.00
_cell.angle_gamma   90.00
#
_symmetry.space_group_name_H-M   'P 1'
#
loop_
_entity.id
_entity.type
_entity.pdbx_description
1 polymer ?
#
loop_
_entity_poly.entity_id
_entity_poly.type
_entity_poly.pdbx_seq_one_letter_code
_entity_poly.pdbx_strand_id
1 'polypeptide(L)'
;MANPDETLFLWINGLVGVMPIVDGASQIAASDYLAPAVLAFALIALWFGERDAEVRLRQQVGVFVALSSMGLSGLAVFVLNMFYFRPRPFVDLDVNLLFYQPTDSSFPANSAAAAFGIAFGIWAGYYKHIRS
;
A
#
# COMPACT_ATOMS: atom_id res chain seq x y z
N MET A 1 -3.21 27.50 13.13
CA MET A 1 -4.25 27.08 12.17
C MET A 1 -3.95 25.62 11.85
N ALA A 2 -4.91 24.71 11.99
CA ALA A 2 -4.67 23.29 11.69
C ALA A 2 -4.27 23.15 10.21
N ASN A 3 -3.30 22.29 9.92
CA ASN A 3 -2.90 22.03 8.54
C ASN A 3 -4.06 21.37 7.77
N PRO A 4 -4.16 21.52 6.44
CA PRO A 4 -5.27 20.95 5.66
C PRO A 4 -5.39 19.42 5.79
N ASP A 5 -4.27 18.72 5.90
CA ASP A 5 -4.20 17.27 6.09
C ASP A 5 -4.65 16.85 7.49
N GLU A 6 -4.31 17.63 8.51
CA GLU A 6 -4.78 17.43 9.89
C GLU A 6 -6.30 17.62 9.98
N THR A 7 -6.83 18.67 9.34
CA THR A 7 -8.27 18.95 9.29
C THR A 7 -9.02 17.80 8.61
N LEU A 8 -8.49 17.31 7.48
CA LEU A 8 -9.05 16.16 6.78
C LEU A 8 -8.99 14.89 7.63
N PHE A 9 -7.86 14.64 8.29
CA PHE A 9 -7.69 13.49 9.17
C PHE A 9 -8.69 13.50 10.33
N LEU A 10 -8.85 14.63 11.03
CA LEU A 10 -9.80 14.75 12.14
C LEU A 10 -11.26 14.60 11.68
N TRP A 11 -11.59 15.13 10.49
CA TRP A 11 -12.91 14.94 9.90
C TRP A 11 -13.23 13.45 9.65
N ILE A 12 -12.28 12.70 9.10
CA ILE A 12 -12.43 11.25 8.88
C ILE A 12 -12.44 10.51 10.23
N ASN A 13 -11.54 10.86 11.16
CA ASN A 13 -11.44 10.22 12.47
C ASN A 13 -12.70 10.42 13.33
N GLY A 14 -13.39 11.55 13.17
CA GLY A 14 -14.68 11.82 13.82
C GLY A 14 -15.82 10.90 13.36
N LEU A 15 -15.64 10.13 12.28
CA LEU A 15 -16.61 9.13 11.83
C LEU A 15 -16.44 7.76 12.51
N VAL A 16 -15.34 7.57 13.24
CA VAL A 16 -15.06 6.31 13.96
C VAL A 16 -16.12 6.10 15.04
N GLY A 17 -16.71 4.90 15.08
CA GLY A 17 -17.76 4.54 16.03
C GLY A 17 -19.18 4.91 15.58
N VAL A 18 -19.35 5.62 14.45
CA VAL A 18 -20.68 5.97 13.91
C VAL A 18 -21.34 4.75 13.25
N MET A 19 -20.55 3.94 12.53
CA MET A 19 -21.04 2.74 11.83
C MET A 19 -20.08 1.56 12.02
N PRO A 20 -20.39 0.59 12.91
CA PRO A 20 -19.49 -0.53 13.22
C PRO A 20 -19.05 -1.36 12.00
N ILE A 21 -19.91 -1.46 10.98
CA ILE A 21 -19.59 -2.17 9.74
C ILE A 21 -18.47 -1.46 8.97
N VAL A 22 -18.51 -0.13 8.90
CA VAL A 22 -17.48 0.66 8.22
C VAL A 22 -16.19 0.66 9.03
N ASP A 23 -16.27 0.70 10.36
CA ASP A 23 -15.10 0.56 11.22
C ASP A 23 -14.42 -0.79 11.02
N GLY A 24 -15.19 -1.90 11.00
CA GLY A 24 -14.67 -3.24 10.75
C GLY A 24 -14.04 -3.38 9.36
N ALA A 25 -14.69 -2.86 8.32
CA ALA A 25 -14.12 -2.85 6.97
C ALA A 25 -12.82 -2.02 6.90
N SER A 26 -12.79 -0.87 7.59
CA SER A 26 -11.61 -0.01 7.65
C SER A 26 -10.45 -0.66 8.41
N GLN A 27 -10.73 -1.38 9.50
CA GLN A 27 -9.72 -2.17 10.23
C GLN A 27 -9.10 -3.25 9.35
N ILE A 28 -9.94 -3.98 8.59
CA ILE A 28 -9.48 -5.02 7.67
C ILE A 28 -8.62 -4.41 6.55
N ALA A 29 -9.08 -3.31 5.95
CA ALA A 29 -8.36 -2.63 4.86
C ALA A 29 -7.05 -1.99 5.34
N ALA A 30 -7.04 -1.39 6.53
CA ALA A 30 -5.86 -0.81 7.15
C ALA A 30 -4.93 -1.85 7.78
N SER A 31 -5.34 -3.12 7.83
CA SER A 31 -4.49 -4.17 8.38
C SER A 31 -3.25 -4.39 7.52
N ASP A 32 -2.10 -4.54 8.17
CA ASP A 32 -0.83 -4.89 7.51
C ASP A 32 -0.81 -6.31 6.92
N TYR A 33 -1.93 -7.02 6.96
CA TYR A 33 -2.05 -8.40 6.48
C TYR A 33 -2.83 -8.49 5.18
N LEU A 34 -3.96 -7.79 5.06
CA LEU A 34 -4.86 -7.98 3.92
C LEU A 34 -4.19 -7.55 2.60
N ALA A 35 -3.68 -6.33 2.53
CA ALA A 35 -3.09 -5.81 1.29
C ALA A 35 -1.87 -6.64 0.84
N PRO A 36 -0.88 -6.96 1.72
CA PRO A 36 0.21 -7.85 1.33
C PRO A 36 -0.25 -9.23 0.91
N ALA A 37 -1.24 -9.82 1.61
CA ALA A 37 -1.78 -11.13 1.24
C ALA A 37 -2.44 -11.11 -0.16
N VAL A 38 -3.33 -10.15 -0.43
CA VAL A 38 -4.01 -10.02 -1.73
C VAL A 38 -2.99 -9.83 -2.86
N LEU A 39 -1.99 -8.97 -2.65
CA LEU A 39 -0.94 -8.74 -3.65
C LEU A 39 -0.05 -9.97 -3.85
N ALA A 40 0.30 -10.69 -2.79
CA ALA A 40 1.05 -11.94 -2.89
C ALA A 40 0.27 -12.99 -3.69
N PHE A 41 -1.02 -13.17 -3.42
CA PHE A 41 -1.86 -14.07 -4.19
C PHE A 41 -1.97 -13.65 -5.66
N ALA A 42 -2.08 -12.35 -5.95
CA ALA A 42 -2.08 -11.84 -7.31
C ALA A 42 -0.77 -12.18 -8.05
N LEU A 43 0.39 -12.01 -7.41
CA LEU A 43 1.69 -12.36 -7.99
C LEU A 43 1.83 -13.87 -8.23
N ILE A 44 1.36 -14.71 -7.30
CA ILE A 44 1.32 -16.17 -7.47
C ILE A 44 0.41 -16.55 -8.65
N ALA A 45 -0.77 -15.94 -8.74
CA ALA A 45 -1.70 -16.17 -9.85
C ALA A 45 -1.09 -15.77 -11.19
N LEU A 46 -0.38 -14.65 -11.28
CA LEU A 46 0.35 -14.24 -12.48
C LEU A 46 1.52 -15.18 -12.80
N TRP A 47 2.17 -15.76 -11.80
CA TRP A 47 3.30 -16.64 -12.04
C TRP A 47 2.89 -18.01 -12.61
N PHE A 48 1.77 -18.57 -12.13
CA PHE A 48 1.35 -19.94 -12.43
C PHE A 48 0.04 -20.06 -13.23
N GLY A 49 -0.72 -18.96 -13.38
CA GLY A 49 -2.09 -19.00 -13.89
C GLY A 49 -2.21 -19.31 -15.38
N GLU A 50 -1.14 -19.09 -16.15
CA GLU A 50 -1.19 -19.17 -17.60
C GLU A 50 -0.56 -20.46 -18.17
N ARG A 51 -1.29 -21.08 -19.12
CA ARG A 51 -0.90 -22.34 -19.74
C ARG A 51 -0.04 -22.10 -20.96
N ASP A 52 -0.34 -21.05 -21.73
CA ASP A 52 0.49 -20.66 -22.85
C ASP A 52 1.89 -20.27 -22.38
N ALA A 53 2.92 -20.87 -22.98
CA ALA A 53 4.30 -20.68 -22.53
C ALA A 53 4.81 -19.26 -22.77
N GLU A 54 4.39 -18.61 -23.86
CA GLU A 54 4.80 -17.26 -24.20
C GLU A 54 4.13 -16.25 -23.27
N VAL A 55 2.83 -16.39 -23.05
CA VAL A 55 2.07 -15.50 -22.15
C VAL A 55 2.53 -15.69 -20.70
N ARG A 56 2.78 -16.93 -20.27
CA ARG A 56 3.34 -17.20 -18.93
C ARG A 56 4.70 -16.55 -18.72
N LEU A 57 5.62 -16.65 -19.69
CA LEU A 57 6.93 -15.99 -19.59
C LEU A 57 6.77 -14.48 -19.42
N ARG A 58 5.87 -13.86 -20.18
CA ARG A 58 5.57 -12.43 -20.07
C ARG A 58 5.02 -12.05 -18.69
N GLN A 59 4.10 -12.84 -18.14
CA GLN A 59 3.56 -12.61 -16.80
C GLN A 59 4.65 -12.76 -15.71
N GLN A 60 5.55 -13.73 -15.84
CA GLN A 60 6.68 -13.92 -14.91
C GLN A 60 7.65 -12.72 -14.95
N VAL A 61 7.93 -12.18 -16.14
CA VAL A 61 8.67 -10.91 -16.28
C VAL A 61 7.93 -9.77 -15.58
N GLY A 62 6.60 -9.68 -15.74
CA GLY A 62 5.76 -8.71 -15.03
C GLY A 62 5.87 -8.82 -13.50
N VAL A 63 5.91 -10.04 -12.96
CA VAL A 63 6.13 -10.28 -11.52
C VAL A 63 7.48 -9.73 -11.07
N PHE A 64 8.56 -9.94 -11.84
CA PHE A 64 9.86 -9.37 -11.51
C PHE A 64 9.87 -7.84 -11.55
N VAL A 65 9.17 -7.24 -12.53
CA VAL A 65 9.02 -5.78 -12.61
C VAL A 65 8.26 -5.26 -11.39
N ALA A 66 7.20 -5.94 -10.96
CA ALA A 66 6.42 -5.60 -9.76
C ALA A 66 7.25 -5.68 -8.49
N LEU A 67 7.99 -6.77 -8.28
CA LEU A 67 8.86 -6.94 -7.12
C LEU A 67 9.99 -5.91 -7.10
N SER A 68 10.58 -5.62 -8.26
CA SER A 68 11.62 -4.58 -8.38
C SER A 68 11.05 -3.20 -8.08
N SER A 69 9.85 -2.90 -8.57
CA SER A 69 9.17 -1.62 -8.33
C SER A 69 8.83 -1.45 -6.84
N MET A 70 8.35 -2.50 -6.18
CA MET A 70 8.14 -2.53 -4.72
C MET A 70 9.45 -2.30 -3.95
N GLY A 71 10.53 -2.98 -4.35
CA GLY A 71 11.83 -2.81 -3.70
C GLY A 71 12.36 -1.39 -3.84
N LEU A 72 12.25 -0.80 -5.02
CA LEU A 72 12.68 0.57 -5.29
C LEU A 72 11.83 1.61 -4.56
N SER A 73 10.50 1.42 -4.48
CA SER A 73 9.63 2.32 -3.71
C SER A 73 9.93 2.24 -2.21
N GLY A 74 10.12 1.03 -1.67
CA GLY A 74 10.55 0.83 -0.28
C GLY A 74 11.92 1.45 0.01
N LEU A 75 12.89 1.30 -0.90
CA LEU A 75 14.19 1.96 -0.78
C LEU A 75 14.07 3.48 -0.78
N ALA A 76 13.22 4.04 -1.64
CA ALA A 76 12.98 5.49 -1.66
C ALA A 76 12.38 5.97 -0.33
N VAL A 77 11.41 5.25 0.23
CA VAL A 77 10.84 5.57 1.56
C VAL A 77 11.90 5.48 2.65
N PHE A 78 12.72 4.41 2.66
CA PHE A 78 13.81 4.24 3.61
C PHE A 78 14.80 5.41 3.56
N VAL A 79 15.23 5.81 2.36
CA VAL A 79 16.13 6.95 2.18
C VAL A 79 15.47 8.25 2.65
N LEU A 80 14.21 8.50 2.29
CA LEU A 80 13.49 9.69 2.73
C LEU A 80 13.35 9.78 4.26
N ASN A 81 13.08 8.64 4.92
CA ASN A 81 12.98 8.55 6.37
C ASN A 81 14.30 8.87 7.10
N MET A 82 15.46 8.76 6.42
CA MET A 82 16.74 9.21 6.99
C MET A 82 16.84 10.73 7.08
N PHE A 83 16.18 11.45 6.18
CA PHE A 83 16.25 12.91 6.08
C PHE A 83 15.07 13.61 6.75
N TYR A 84 13.91 12.97 6.79
CA TYR A 84 12.70 13.56 7.34
C TYR A 84 11.86 12.51 8.05
N PHE A 85 11.69 12.67 9.35
CA PHE A 85 10.76 11.89 10.15
C PHE A 85 9.55 12.74 10.50
N ARG A 86 8.38 12.30 10.04
CA ARG A 86 7.09 12.87 10.43
C ARG A 86 6.41 11.98 11.48
N PRO A 87 6.07 12.50 12.67
CA PRO A 87 5.22 11.80 13.65
C PRO A 87 3.85 11.44 13.07
N ARG A 88 3.21 10.41 13.64
CA ARG A 88 1.85 10.02 13.27
C ARG A 88 0.82 10.86 14.03
N PRO A 89 -0.38 11.11 13.47
CA PRO A 89 -1.38 11.99 14.09
C PRO A 89 -1.73 11.61 15.54
N PHE A 90 -1.78 10.32 15.86
CA PHE A 90 -2.10 9.83 17.22
C PHE A 90 -1.02 10.13 18.28
N VAL A 91 0.14 10.66 17.91
CA VAL A 91 1.19 11.06 18.87
C VAL A 91 0.83 12.39 19.53
N ASP A 92 0.35 13.34 18.74
CA ASP A 92 0.11 14.72 19.17
C ASP A 92 -1.37 15.07 19.30
N LEU A 93 -2.26 14.25 18.71
CA LEU A 93 -3.71 14.46 18.69
C LEU A 93 -4.43 13.36 19.47
N ASP A 94 -5.52 13.74 20.13
CA ASP A 94 -6.47 12.79 20.72
C ASP A 94 -7.39 12.25 19.62
N VAL A 95 -7.28 10.95 19.34
CA VAL A 95 -7.89 10.31 18.16
C VAL A 95 -8.44 8.93 18.49
N ASN A 96 -9.47 8.53 17.75
CA ASN A 96 -10.01 7.17 17.83
C ASN A 96 -9.16 6.21 16.99
N LEU A 97 -8.37 5.35 17.63
CA LEU A 97 -7.53 4.36 16.97
C LEU A 97 -8.33 3.10 16.62
N LEU A 98 -8.45 2.82 15.32
CA LEU A 98 -8.99 1.56 14.82
C LEU A 98 -7.92 0.45 14.72
N PHE A 99 -6.64 0.81 14.69
CA PHE A 99 -5.53 -0.10 14.45
C PHE A 99 -4.40 0.15 15.46
N TYR A 100 -3.42 -0.76 15.54
CA TYR A 100 -2.27 -0.60 16.44
C TYR A 100 -1.48 0.67 16.09
N GLN A 101 -0.67 1.16 17.04
CA GLN A 101 0.18 2.34 16.85
C GLN A 101 1.52 1.96 16.21
N PRO A 102 1.76 2.26 14.91
CA PRO A 102 3.04 1.94 14.28
C PRO A 102 4.12 2.93 14.72
N THR A 103 5.35 2.45 14.87
CA THR A 103 6.49 3.24 15.38
C THR A 103 7.32 3.90 14.27
N ASP A 104 7.01 3.62 13.01
CA ASP A 104 7.64 4.21 11.83
C ASP A 104 7.05 5.58 11.47
N SER A 105 7.71 6.29 10.57
CA SER A 105 7.26 7.62 10.13
C SER A 105 5.89 7.56 9.44
N SER A 106 5.10 8.62 9.58
CA SER A 106 3.80 8.77 8.93
C SER A 106 3.90 9.13 7.45
N PHE A 107 5.05 9.64 6.99
CA PHE A 107 5.26 10.05 5.61
C PHE A 107 6.69 9.74 5.12
N PRO A 108 6.84 9.15 3.92
CA PRO A 108 5.78 8.54 3.12
C PRO A 108 5.24 7.25 3.75
N ALA A 109 4.00 6.87 3.41
CA ALA A 109 3.41 5.65 3.97
C ALA A 109 4.06 4.38 3.38
N ASN A 110 4.72 3.58 4.22
CA ASN A 110 5.43 2.35 3.84
C ASN A 110 4.54 1.35 3.09
N SER A 111 3.39 0.99 3.67
CA SER A 111 2.45 0.03 3.09
C SER A 111 1.87 0.51 1.76
N ALA A 112 1.57 1.80 1.64
CA ALA A 112 1.13 2.40 0.38
C ALA A 112 2.22 2.33 -0.69
N ALA A 113 3.46 2.72 -0.36
CA ALA A 113 4.58 2.67 -1.30
C ALA A 113 4.83 1.24 -1.83
N ALA A 114 4.78 0.24 -0.96
CA ALA A 114 4.89 -1.16 -1.35
C ALA A 114 3.73 -1.60 -2.26
N ALA A 115 2.48 -1.33 -1.83
CA ALA A 115 1.29 -1.73 -2.58
C ALA A 115 1.23 -1.10 -3.97
N PHE A 116 1.50 0.21 -4.07
CA PHE A 116 1.56 0.91 -5.35
C PHE A 116 2.75 0.45 -6.20
N GLY A 117 3.91 0.17 -5.60
CA GLY A 117 5.06 -0.39 -6.32
C GLY A 117 4.71 -1.70 -7.02
N ILE A 118 4.04 -2.62 -6.33
CA ILE A 118 3.56 -3.88 -6.93
C ILE A 118 2.51 -3.59 -8.01
N ALA A 119 1.46 -2.84 -7.67
CA ALA A 119 0.32 -2.60 -8.57
C ALA A 119 0.75 -1.93 -9.88
N PHE A 120 1.59 -0.88 -9.80
CA PHE A 120 2.11 -0.22 -10.99
C PHE A 120 3.09 -1.08 -11.77
N GLY A 121 3.91 -1.90 -11.10
CA GLY A 121 4.80 -2.80 -11.82
C GLY A 121 4.05 -3.90 -12.58
N ILE A 122 2.98 -4.45 -11.99
CA ILE A 122 2.05 -5.35 -12.69
C ILE A 122 1.42 -4.61 -13.86
N TRP A 123 0.83 -3.44 -13.63
CA TRP A 123 0.15 -2.67 -14.67
C TRP A 123 1.08 -2.28 -15.83
N ALA A 124 2.29 -1.79 -15.53
CA ALA A 124 3.27 -1.41 -16.55
C ALA A 124 3.80 -2.63 -17.31
N GLY A 125 3.98 -3.76 -16.62
CA GLY A 125 4.30 -5.05 -17.23
C GLY A 125 3.20 -5.52 -18.17
N TYR A 126 1.92 -5.38 -17.79
CA TYR A 126 0.78 -5.85 -18.58
C TYR A 126 0.39 -4.89 -19.73
N TYR A 127 0.37 -3.59 -19.47
CA TYR A 127 -0.09 -2.54 -20.39
C TYR A 127 0.76 -2.43 -21.65
N LYS A 128 2.07 -2.67 -21.55
CA LYS A 128 2.96 -2.67 -22.72
C LYS A 128 2.67 -3.79 -23.73
N HIS A 129 1.87 -4.80 -23.37
CA HIS A 129 1.74 -6.02 -24.17
C HIS A 129 0.37 -6.25 -24.80
N ILE A 130 -0.64 -5.42 -24.52
CA ILE A 130 -1.94 -5.43 -25.26
C ILE A 130 -1.83 -4.73 -26.63
N ARG A 131 -0.74 -3.97 -26.87
CA ARG A 131 -0.51 -3.22 -28.12
C ARG A 131 0.64 -3.73 -28.99
N SER A 132 1.26 -4.87 -28.66
CA SER A 132 2.30 -5.52 -29.47
C SER A 132 1.77 -6.80 -30.09
#